data_AF-A0A2N3LEC5-F1
#
_entry.id   AF-A0A2N3LEC5-F1
#
_cell.length_a   1.000
_cell.length_b   1.000
_cell.length_c   1.000
_cell.angle_alpha   90.00
_cell.angle_beta   90.00
_cell.angle_gamma   90.00
#
_symmetry.space_group_name_H-M   'P 1'
#
loop_
_entity.id
_entity.type
_entity.pdbx_description
1 polymer ?
#
loop_
_entity_poly.entity_id
_entity_poly.type
_entity_poly.pdbx_seq_one_letter_code
_entity_poly.pdbx_strand_id
1 'polypeptide(L)'
;MRVLRDFTRVLLEFIRTVFLLIIFYLLLGKTIALIYQKLGTKDSITYGIMMVISILILFTVLYRNKLQFSGWYKGDVNEKLSKTLTKWLISIALLILSLPPVLSFLFQ
;
A
#
# COMPACT_ATOMS: atom_id res chain seq x y z
N MET A 1 -29.85 -20.03 0.51
CA MET A 1 -29.66 -18.80 -0.32
C MET A 1 -28.88 -17.66 0.36
N ARG A 2 -29.00 -17.41 1.69
CA ARG A 2 -28.28 -16.30 2.36
C ARG A 2 -26.74 -16.46 2.31
N VAL A 3 -26.23 -17.65 2.65
CA VAL A 3 -24.79 -17.97 2.63
C VAL A 3 -24.13 -17.76 1.26
N LEU A 4 -24.77 -18.21 0.17
CA LEU A 4 -24.25 -18.07 -1.19
C LEU A 4 -24.09 -16.58 -1.58
N ARG A 5 -25.04 -15.73 -1.16
CA ARG A 5 -25.02 -14.29 -1.41
C ARG A 5 -23.91 -13.59 -0.63
N ASP A 6 -23.66 -13.98 0.62
CA ASP A 6 -22.58 -13.38 1.42
C ASP A 6 -21.20 -13.77 0.87
N PHE A 7 -21.03 -15.02 0.42
CA PHE A 7 -19.83 -15.47 -0.27
C PHE A 7 -19.53 -14.65 -1.54
N THR A 8 -20.52 -14.42 -2.40
CA THR A 8 -20.33 -13.62 -3.62
C THR A 8 -19.88 -12.19 -3.31
N ARG A 9 -20.37 -11.59 -2.22
CA ARG A 9 -19.97 -10.23 -1.81
C ARG A 9 -18.52 -10.19 -1.35
N VAL A 10 -18.10 -11.16 -0.54
CA VAL A 10 -16.69 -11.27 -0.08
C VAL A 10 -15.75 -11.48 -1.27
N LEU A 11 -16.12 -12.31 -2.24
CA LEU A 11 -15.33 -12.52 -3.44
C LEU A 11 -15.16 -11.23 -4.27
N LEU A 12 -16.24 -10.47 -4.46
CA LEU A 12 -16.20 -9.18 -5.17
C LEU A 12 -15.33 -8.15 -4.41
N GLU A 13 -15.38 -8.14 -3.08
CA GLU A 13 -14.50 -7.29 -2.27
C GLU A 13 -13.02 -7.65 -2.42
N PHE A 14 -12.70 -8.94 -2.44
CA PHE A 14 -11.34 -9.40 -2.67
C PHE A 14 -10.83 -8.98 -4.05
N ILE A 15 -11.62 -9.22 -5.10
CA ILE A 15 -11.29 -8.80 -6.47
C ILE A 15 -11.07 -7.28 -6.54
N ARG A 16 -11.95 -6.49 -5.93
CA ARG A 16 -11.82 -5.03 -5.86
C ARG A 16 -10.53 -4.60 -5.15
N THR A 17 -10.20 -5.24 -4.03
CA THR A 17 -8.99 -4.94 -3.27
C THR A 17 -7.74 -5.20 -4.11
N VAL A 18 -7.66 -6.36 -4.76
CA VAL A 18 -6.54 -6.73 -5.62
C VAL A 18 -6.41 -5.78 -6.81
N PHE A 19 -7.52 -5.45 -7.47
CA PHE A 19 -7.54 -4.51 -8.59
C PHE A 19 -7.03 -3.12 -8.19
N LEU A 20 -7.52 -2.59 -7.05
CA LEU A 20 -7.06 -1.30 -6.52
C LEU A 20 -5.58 -1.34 -6.13
N LEU A 21 -5.10 -2.44 -5.55
CA LEU A 21 -3.70 -2.61 -5.21
C LEU A 21 -2.80 -2.55 -6.45
N ILE A 22 -3.19 -3.25 -7.53
CA ILE A 22 -2.44 -3.24 -8.79
C ILE A 22 -2.34 -1.81 -9.35
N ILE A 23 -3.46 -1.09 -9.44
CA ILE A 23 -3.48 0.30 -9.93
C ILE A 23 -2.60 1.19 -9.04
N PHE A 24 -2.75 1.08 -7.73
CA PHE A 24 -2.01 1.90 -6.78
C PHE A 24 -0.50 1.63 -6.88
N TYR A 25 -0.11 0.36 -6.98
CA TYR A 25 1.28 -0.04 -7.16
C TYR A 25 1.87 0.45 -8.48
N LEU A 26 1.15 0.33 -9.60
CA LEU A 26 1.64 0.81 -10.90
C LEU A 26 1.87 2.33 -10.92
N LEU A 27 0.96 3.10 -10.32
CA LEU A 27 1.06 4.56 -10.26
C LEU A 27 2.19 5.03 -9.33
N LEU A 28 2.19 4.56 -8.08
CA LEU A 28 3.20 4.98 -7.10
C LEU A 28 4.56 4.37 -7.40
N GLY A 29 4.62 3.08 -7.73
CA GLY A 29 5.87 2.38 -8.03
C GLY A 29 6.61 3.03 -9.19
N LYS A 30 5.92 3.37 -10.29
CA LYS A 30 6.52 4.12 -11.40
C LYS A 30 7.03 5.50 -10.96
N THR A 31 6.25 6.22 -10.15
CA THR A 31 6.62 7.55 -9.67
C THR A 31 7.86 7.50 -8.77
N ILE A 32 7.90 6.56 -7.82
CA ILE A 32 9.03 6.38 -6.90
C ILE A 32 10.27 5.91 -7.67
N ALA A 33 10.14 4.95 -8.59
CA ALA A 33 11.26 4.49 -9.41
C ALA A 33 11.90 5.64 -10.20
N LEU A 34 11.09 6.54 -10.78
CA LEU A 34 11.60 7.73 -11.46
C LEU A 34 12.33 8.69 -10.49
N ILE A 35 11.83 8.83 -9.26
CA ILE A 35 12.50 9.64 -8.22
C ILE A 35 13.85 9.00 -7.87
N TYR A 36 13.90 7.68 -7.64
CA TYR A 36 15.13 6.95 -7.32
C TYR A 36 16.17 7.09 -8.44
N GLN A 37 15.76 6.96 -9.70
CA GLN A 37 16.65 7.19 -10.85
C GLN A 37 17.21 8.62 -10.86
N LYS A 38 16.36 9.62 -10.66
CA LYS A 38 16.79 11.03 -10.60
C LYS A 38 17.73 11.33 -9.44
N LEU A 39 17.60 10.59 -8.33
CA LEU A 39 18.48 10.68 -7.17
C LEU A 39 19.77 9.86 -7.31
N GLY A 40 19.98 9.17 -8.44
CA GLY A 40 21.14 8.29 -8.64
C GLY A 40 21.16 7.10 -7.66
N THR A 41 19.99 6.66 -7.20
CA THR A 41 19.89 5.50 -6.31
C THR A 41 20.30 4.25 -7.08
N LYS A 42 21.23 3.47 -6.53
CA LYS A 42 21.71 2.22 -7.15
C LYS A 42 20.57 1.23 -7.33
N ASP A 43 20.59 0.50 -8.43
CA ASP A 43 19.69 -0.63 -8.63
C ASP A 43 20.06 -1.76 -7.67
N SER A 44 19.14 -2.07 -6.75
CA SER A 44 19.33 -3.10 -5.72
C SER A 44 18.01 -3.78 -5.43
N ILE A 45 18.03 -5.12 -5.37
CA ILE A 45 16.87 -5.94 -5.00
C ILE A 45 16.35 -5.51 -3.62
N THR A 46 17.24 -5.25 -2.67
CA THR A 46 16.87 -4.80 -1.32
C THR A 46 16.11 -3.48 -1.36
N TYR A 47 16.57 -2.51 -2.15
CA TYR A 47 15.90 -1.21 -2.29
C TYR A 47 14.55 -1.32 -2.99
N GLY A 48 14.44 -2.22 -3.97
CA GLY A 48 13.16 -2.58 -4.59
C GLY A 48 12.16 -3.18 -3.57
N ILE A 49 12.61 -4.09 -2.71
CA ILE A 49 11.77 -4.67 -1.65
C ILE A 49 11.32 -3.59 -0.66
N MET A 50 12.22 -2.70 -0.23
CA MET A 50 11.87 -1.57 0.65
C MET A 50 10.78 -0.69 0.03
N MET A 51 10.91 -0.35 -1.27
CA MET A 51 9.88 0.39 -2.00
C MET A 51 8.53 -0.35 -2.00
N VAL A 52 8.53 -1.65 -2.31
CA VAL A 52 7.31 -2.47 -2.34
C VAL A 52 6.63 -2.49 -0.96
N ILE A 53 7.39 -2.71 0.12
CA ILE A 53 6.87 -2.72 1.49
C ILE A 53 6.24 -1.37 1.84
N SER A 54 6.91 -0.26 1.53
CA SER A 54 6.35 1.08 1.75
C SER A 54 5.03 1.29 1.02
N ILE A 55 4.95 0.90 -0.25
CA ILE A 55 3.71 1.02 -1.05
C ILE A 55 2.59 0.17 -0.46
N LEU A 56 2.88 -1.05 -0.01
CA LEU A 56 1.90 -1.94 0.61
C LEU A 56 1.34 -1.37 1.92
N ILE A 57 2.19 -0.76 2.75
CA ILE A 57 1.75 -0.10 3.99
C ILE A 57 0.86 1.10 3.66
N LEU A 58 1.26 1.96 2.73
CA LEU A 58 0.47 3.12 2.31
C LEU A 58 -0.88 2.69 1.71
N PHE A 59 -0.89 1.65 0.89
CA PHE A 59 -2.11 1.07 0.33
C PHE A 59 -3.02 0.56 1.45
N THR A 60 -2.48 -0.19 2.42
CA THR A 60 -3.25 -0.73 3.55
C THR A 60 -3.92 0.39 4.33
N VAL A 61 -3.20 1.48 4.61
CA VAL A 61 -3.76 2.65 5.29
C VAL A 61 -4.88 3.30 4.47
N LEU A 62 -4.65 3.55 3.18
CA LEU A 62 -5.64 4.16 2.30
C LEU A 62 -6.89 3.28 2.16
N TYR A 63 -6.68 1.98 2.01
CA TYR A 63 -7.74 1.01 1.84
C TYR A 63 -8.60 0.92 3.11
N ARG A 64 -7.99 0.63 4.26
CA ARG A 64 -8.66 0.46 5.56
C ARG A 64 -9.36 1.72 6.05
N ASN A 65 -8.94 2.92 5.63
CA ASN A 65 -9.51 4.18 6.12
C ASN A 65 -10.48 4.87 5.15
N LYS A 66 -10.42 4.56 3.85
CA LYS A 66 -11.23 5.22 2.81
C LYS A 66 -11.87 4.25 1.83
N LEU A 67 -11.08 3.43 1.12
CA LEU A 67 -11.58 2.66 -0.02
C LEU A 67 -12.45 1.46 0.38
N GLN A 68 -12.20 0.86 1.55
CA GLN A 68 -12.99 -0.27 2.04
C GLN A 68 -14.47 0.12 2.21
N PHE A 69 -14.76 1.36 2.64
CA PHE A 69 -16.13 1.84 2.95
C PHE A 69 -17.03 2.09 1.73
N SER A 70 -16.49 2.11 0.52
CA SER A 70 -17.29 2.22 -0.71
C SER A 70 -17.77 0.86 -1.23
N GLY A 71 -17.59 -0.22 -0.45
CA GLY A 71 -17.81 -1.59 -0.87
C GLY A 71 -19.27 -2.07 -0.82
N TRP A 72 -19.46 -3.27 -1.36
CA TRP A 72 -20.70 -4.04 -1.35
C TRP A 72 -20.90 -4.81 -0.03
N TYR A 73 -19.84 -5.06 0.75
CA TYR A 73 -19.93 -5.69 2.06
C TYR A 73 -19.94 -4.65 3.20
N LYS A 74 -21.08 -4.53 3.90
CA LYS A 74 -21.31 -3.64 5.05
C LYS A 74 -21.37 -4.40 6.39
N GLY A 75 -20.62 -5.49 6.55
CA GLY A 75 -20.59 -6.22 7.83
C GLY A 75 -19.82 -5.48 8.93
N ASP A 76 -19.94 -5.96 10.17
CA ASP A 76 -19.41 -5.37 11.41
C ASP A 76 -17.87 -5.21 11.46
N VAL A 77 -17.13 -5.72 10.48
CA VAL A 77 -15.65 -5.69 10.41
C VAL A 77 -15.12 -4.44 9.66
N ASN A 78 -15.96 -3.43 9.44
CA ASN A 78 -15.60 -2.17 8.79
C ASN A 78 -15.22 -1.10 9.81
N GLU A 79 -14.21 -1.35 10.63
CA GLU A 79 -13.62 -0.33 11.48
C GLU A 79 -12.37 0.29 10.83
N LYS A 80 -12.34 1.63 10.82
CA LYS A 80 -11.16 2.41 10.42
C LYS A 80 -10.01 2.09 11.37
N LEU A 81 -8.79 2.18 10.86
CA LEU A 81 -7.62 2.19 11.73
C LEU A 81 -7.73 3.40 12.68
N SER A 82 -7.28 3.22 13.92
CA SER A 82 -7.18 4.35 14.85
C SER A 82 -6.28 5.45 14.25
N LYS A 83 -6.55 6.71 14.61
CA LYS A 83 -5.76 7.84 14.13
C LYS A 83 -4.28 7.68 14.47
N THR A 84 -3.98 7.12 15.64
CA THR A 84 -2.61 6.86 16.09
C THR A 84 -1.92 5.81 15.22
N LEU A 85 -2.55 4.65 15.00
CA LEU A 85 -1.97 3.59 14.16
C LEU A 85 -1.79 4.05 12.71
N THR A 86 -2.76 4.80 12.18
CA THR A 86 -2.68 5.42 10.85
C THR A 86 -1.43 6.30 10.72
N LYS A 87 -1.19 7.20 11.68
CA LYS A 87 -0.01 8.08 11.69
C LYS A 87 1.28 7.27 11.75
N TRP A 88 1.36 6.28 12.64
CA TRP A 88 2.55 5.42 12.76
C TRP A 88 2.85 4.67 11.47
N LEU A 89 1.86 4.03 10.85
CA LEU A 89 2.05 3.29 9.60
C LEU A 89 2.51 4.20 8.46
N ILE A 90 1.93 5.40 8.33
CA ILE A 90 2.38 6.38 7.34
C ILE A 90 3.83 6.79 7.62
N SER A 91 4.17 7.14 8.88
CA SER A 91 5.53 7.52 9.24
C SER A 91 6.55 6.42 8.95
N ILE A 92 6.23 5.16 9.28
CA ILE A 92 7.07 4.00 8.99
C ILE A 92 7.25 3.81 7.48
N ALA A 93 6.16 3.89 6.71
CA ALA A 93 6.23 3.74 5.26
C ALA A 93 7.10 4.82 4.61
N LEU A 94 6.96 6.08 5.04
CA LEU A 94 7.75 7.20 4.55
C LEU A 94 9.22 7.07 4.95
N LEU A 95 9.51 6.59 6.16
CA LEU A 95 10.87 6.31 6.61
C LEU A 95 11.52 5.21 5.77
N ILE A 96 10.83 4.08 5.56
CA ILE A 96 11.35 2.99 4.72
C ILE A 96 11.56 3.47 3.28
N LEU A 97 10.67 4.35 2.77
CA LEU A 97 10.74 4.87 1.40
C LEU A 97 11.92 5.84 1.20
N SER A 98 12.34 6.55 2.23
CA SER A 98 13.50 7.46 2.14
C SER A 98 14.84 6.75 2.36
N LEU A 99 14.85 5.53 2.91
CA LEU A 99 16.09 4.80 3.18
C LEU A 99 16.90 4.47 1.91
N PRO A 100 16.33 3.94 0.80
CA PRO A 100 17.11 3.61 -0.38
C PRO A 100 18.01 4.73 -0.93
N PRO A 101 17.52 5.96 -1.22
CA PRO A 101 18.40 7.02 -1.71
C PRO A 101 19.45 7.43 -0.66
N VAL A 102 19.10 7.45 0.63
CA VAL A 102 20.04 7.79 1.71
C VAL A 102 21.17 6.75 1.82
N LEU A 103 20.81 5.46 1.85
CA LEU A 103 21.78 4.37 1.94
C LEU A 103 22.63 4.29 0.67
N SER A 104 22.03 4.48 -0.51
CA SER A 104 22.76 4.49 -1.77
C SER A 104 23.78 5.63 -1.83
N PHE A 105 23.46 6.79 -1.23
CA PHE A 105 24.37 7.93 -1.13
C PHE A 105 25.51 7.68 -0.12
N LEU A 106 25.22 7.04 1.02
CA LEU A 106 26.21 6.78 2.07
C LEU A 106 27.18 5.65 1.72
N PHE A 107 26.71 4.61 1.01
CA PHE A 107 27.47 3.41 0.67
C PHE A 107 27.79 3.35 -0.83
N GLN A 108 28.32 4.45 -1.37
CA GLN A 108 28.77 4.56 -2.78
C GLN A 108 29.66 3.42 -3.25
#